data_AF-A0AAV6R130-F1
#
_entry.id   AF-A0AAV6R130-F1
#
_cell.length_a   1.000
_cell.length_b   1.000
_cell.length_c   1.000
_cell.angle_alpha   90.00
_cell.angle_beta   90.00
_cell.angle_gamma   90.00
#
_symmetry.space_group_name_H-M   'P 1'
#
loop_
_entity.id
_entity.type
_entity.pdbx_description
1 polymer ?
#
loop_
_entity_poly.entity_id
_entity_poly.type
_entity_poly.pdbx_seq_one_letter_code
_entity_poly.pdbx_strand_id
1 'polypeptide(L)'
;MGITLFFLNTCFVVLQVSYFATCSCLSDRQKFPSFFRTIPSDAFQVNAMIQILKHFGWTWAGLIISDNDYGVHAARSFHSDLGPAGGGCLAYTEILPRVYNPAELRRIVDVMRKSTALVVIVFASQNHMLNLMKEVVRQNVTGLQWMASEAWVSVFSLQMPHLMPYLSGTLGIAIRRGEIPGLREFLLQIRPDLHHKNTHGNSMVNQFWEHRFQCRFAPPPAGWVETGGELCTGQEAEENAETEFLDVSNLRLEYNVYKAVYALAYALDDMLQCEPGRGPFSNNTCAHLQTLEPWQVRYQLILNS
;
A
#
# COMPACT_ATOMS: atom_id res chain seq x y z
N MET A 1 2.33 -9.83 -2.18
CA MET A 1 3.33 -9.37 -3.18
C MET A 1 4.75 -9.33 -2.63
N GLY A 2 4.98 -8.82 -1.40
CA GLY A 2 6.34 -8.72 -0.83
C GLY A 2 7.12 -10.04 -0.72
N ILE A 3 6.48 -11.11 -0.22
CA ILE A 3 7.14 -12.41 -0.04
C ILE A 3 7.44 -13.10 -1.38
N THR A 4 6.49 -13.07 -2.33
CA THR A 4 6.68 -13.67 -3.66
C THR A 4 7.80 -13.01 -4.46
N LEU A 5 7.94 -11.67 -4.38
CA LEU A 5 9.08 -10.96 -5.00
C LEU A 5 10.42 -11.33 -4.35
N PHE A 6 10.44 -11.54 -3.03
CA PHE A 6 11.66 -11.91 -2.31
C PHE A 6 12.18 -13.29 -2.75
N PHE A 7 11.29 -14.28 -2.88
CA PHE A 7 11.70 -15.63 -3.26
C PHE A 7 12.20 -15.74 -4.70
N LEU A 8 11.69 -14.94 -5.64
CA LEU A 8 12.22 -14.87 -7.01
C LEU A 8 13.67 -14.37 -7.07
N ASN A 9 14.11 -13.62 -6.07
CA ASN A 9 15.45 -13.02 -6.03
C ASN A 9 16.48 -13.85 -5.24
N THR A 10 16.16 -15.01 -4.67
CA THR A 10 17.09 -15.76 -3.80
C THR A 10 18.42 -16.19 -4.43
N CYS A 11 18.57 -16.15 -5.76
CA CYS A 11 19.84 -16.42 -6.45
C CYS A 11 20.82 -15.23 -6.44
N PHE A 12 20.34 -14.02 -6.13
CA PHE A 12 21.15 -12.80 -6.00
C PHE A 12 20.77 -12.10 -4.69
N VAL A 13 21.74 -11.61 -3.91
CA VAL A 13 21.42 -10.84 -2.69
C VAL A 13 20.88 -9.46 -3.10
N VAL A 14 19.63 -9.40 -3.56
CA VAL A 14 18.95 -8.17 -3.96
C VAL A 14 18.44 -7.49 -2.70
N LEU A 15 18.99 -6.31 -2.42
CA LEU A 15 18.51 -5.42 -1.39
C LEU A 15 17.12 -4.90 -1.77
N GLN A 16 16.13 -5.05 -0.89
CA GLN A 16 14.77 -4.61 -1.14
C GLN A 16 14.30 -3.67 -0.04
N VAL A 17 13.97 -2.43 -0.40
CA VAL A 17 13.33 -1.44 0.50
C VAL A 17 11.88 -1.25 0.07
N SER A 18 10.96 -1.92 0.77
CA SER A 18 9.54 -1.86 0.47
C SER A 18 8.85 -0.65 1.10
N TYR A 19 8.06 0.08 0.33
CA TYR A 19 7.28 1.23 0.82
C TYR A 19 5.91 0.84 1.42
N PHE A 20 5.44 -0.40 1.22
CA PHE A 20 4.07 -0.79 1.60
C PHE A 20 3.85 -2.23 2.13
N ALA A 21 4.85 -3.11 2.10
CA ALA A 21 4.73 -4.44 2.71
C ALA A 21 4.87 -4.40 4.25
N THR A 22 3.73 -4.50 4.94
CA THR A 22 3.59 -4.28 6.39
C THR A 22 3.56 -5.55 7.24
N CYS A 23 3.37 -6.73 6.61
CA CYS A 23 3.30 -8.02 7.31
C CYS A 23 4.40 -8.16 8.37
N SER A 24 4.03 -8.59 9.58
CA SER A 24 4.98 -8.91 10.67
C SER A 24 5.95 -10.03 10.28
N CYS A 25 5.53 -10.93 9.41
CA CYS A 25 6.35 -12.01 8.87
C CYS A 25 7.65 -11.53 8.19
N LEU A 26 7.65 -10.34 7.61
CA LEU A 26 8.81 -9.77 6.90
C LEU A 26 9.87 -9.17 7.85
N SER A 27 9.62 -9.18 9.16
CA SER A 27 10.60 -8.74 10.16
C SER A 27 11.58 -9.83 10.59
N ASP A 28 11.37 -11.08 10.18
CA ASP A 28 12.30 -12.18 10.43
C ASP A 28 13.57 -12.00 9.58
N ARG A 29 14.64 -11.47 10.20
CA ARG A 29 15.92 -11.20 9.53
C ARG A 29 16.69 -12.47 9.14
N GLN A 30 16.35 -13.63 9.69
CA GLN A 30 16.95 -14.90 9.27
C GLN A 30 16.33 -15.34 7.93
N LYS A 31 15.02 -15.16 7.77
CA LYS A 31 14.31 -15.47 6.51
C LYS A 31 14.47 -14.38 5.45
N PHE A 32 14.49 -13.11 5.87
CA PHE A 32 14.51 -11.94 5.00
C PHE A 32 15.69 -11.01 5.33
N PRO A 33 16.95 -11.48 5.22
CA PRO A 33 18.13 -10.71 5.61
C PRO A 33 18.30 -9.41 4.84
N SER A 34 17.84 -9.34 3.60
CA SER A 34 18.01 -8.21 2.66
C SER A 34 16.76 -7.33 2.55
N PHE A 35 15.73 -7.58 3.36
CA PHE A 35 14.46 -6.84 3.30
C PHE A 35 14.45 -5.68 4.31
N PHE A 36 14.09 -4.51 3.84
CA PHE A 36 13.86 -3.29 4.62
C PHE A 36 12.53 -2.69 4.20
N ARG A 37 12.02 -1.76 5.00
CA ARG A 37 10.79 -1.05 4.68
C ARG A 37 10.73 0.32 5.33
N THR A 38 10.06 1.25 4.66
CA THR A 38 9.81 2.62 5.15
C THR A 38 8.41 2.78 5.78
N ILE A 39 7.75 1.65 6.02
CA ILE A 39 6.45 1.53 6.68
C ILE A 39 6.57 0.63 7.92
N PRO A 40 5.83 0.91 9.02
CA PRO A 40 5.87 0.06 10.22
C PRO A 40 5.33 -1.36 9.99
N SER A 41 5.55 -2.23 10.99
CA SER A 41 4.95 -3.56 11.01
C SER A 41 3.47 -3.53 11.41
N ASP A 42 2.68 -4.43 10.84
CA ASP A 42 1.30 -4.70 11.29
C ASP A 42 1.21 -5.13 12.76
N ALA A 43 2.29 -5.64 13.36
CA ALA A 43 2.31 -5.95 14.79
C ALA A 43 1.97 -4.71 15.65
N PHE A 44 2.48 -3.54 15.27
CA PHE A 44 2.15 -2.28 15.95
C PHE A 44 0.71 -1.86 15.70
N GLN A 45 0.20 -2.09 14.49
CA GLN A 45 -1.15 -1.72 14.11
C GLN A 45 -2.20 -2.60 14.80
N VAL A 46 -1.96 -3.91 14.86
CA VAL A 46 -2.80 -4.86 15.61
C VAL A 46 -2.86 -4.44 17.08
N ASN A 47 -1.70 -4.17 17.70
CA ASN A 47 -1.67 -3.68 19.08
C ASN A 47 -2.45 -2.36 19.24
N ALA A 48 -2.27 -1.40 18.32
CA ALA A 48 -3.01 -0.14 18.36
C ALA A 48 -4.53 -0.35 18.27
N MET A 49 -5.00 -1.24 17.39
CA MET A 49 -6.42 -1.59 17.29
C MET A 49 -6.94 -2.27 18.56
N ILE A 50 -6.16 -3.15 19.17
CA ILE A 50 -6.50 -3.74 20.48
C ILE A 50 -6.65 -2.66 21.55
N GLN A 51 -5.76 -1.67 21.60
CA GLN A 51 -5.90 -0.55 22.55
C GLN A 51 -7.14 0.29 22.27
N ILE A 52 -7.52 0.49 21.00
CA ILE A 52 -8.76 1.19 20.63
C ILE A 52 -9.99 0.42 21.12
N LEU A 53 -10.04 -0.90 20.89
CA LEU A 53 -11.13 -1.75 21.39
C LEU A 53 -11.29 -1.61 22.91
N LYS A 54 -10.17 -1.66 23.63
CA LYS A 54 -10.13 -1.47 25.09
C LYS A 54 -10.61 -0.10 25.53
N HIS A 55 -10.16 0.95 24.85
CA HIS A 55 -10.51 2.33 25.18
C HIS A 55 -12.03 2.54 25.12
N PHE A 56 -12.70 1.96 24.12
CA PHE A 56 -14.15 2.06 23.96
C PHE A 56 -14.95 0.96 24.68
N GLY A 57 -14.28 0.02 25.36
CA GLY A 57 -14.94 -1.11 26.01
C GLY A 57 -15.59 -2.09 25.02
N TRP A 58 -15.14 -2.11 23.77
CA TRP A 58 -15.63 -3.04 22.75
C TRP A 58 -14.99 -4.41 22.93
N THR A 59 -15.76 -5.34 23.49
CA THR A 59 -15.28 -6.69 23.85
C THR A 59 -15.69 -7.78 22.85
N TRP A 60 -16.50 -7.43 21.84
CA TRP A 60 -17.04 -8.36 20.87
C TRP A 60 -16.96 -7.78 19.45
N ALA A 61 -16.03 -8.30 18.65
CA ALA A 61 -15.75 -7.77 17.31
C ALA A 61 -15.70 -8.87 16.24
N GLY A 62 -16.08 -8.53 15.01
CA GLY A 62 -15.81 -9.35 13.83
C GLY A 62 -14.42 -9.05 13.26
N LEU A 63 -13.77 -10.05 12.66
CA LEU A 63 -12.53 -9.87 11.91
C LEU A 63 -12.72 -10.33 10.46
N ILE A 64 -12.35 -9.49 9.50
CA ILE A 64 -12.37 -9.79 8.08
C ILE A 64 -10.97 -9.56 7.52
N ILE A 65 -10.42 -10.54 6.80
CA ILE A 65 -9.05 -10.47 6.26
C ILE A 65 -8.97 -10.81 4.78
N SER A 66 -7.95 -10.30 4.09
CA SER A 66 -7.58 -10.82 2.77
C SER A 66 -6.92 -12.21 2.88
N ASP A 67 -7.20 -13.10 1.92
CA ASP A 67 -6.51 -14.39 1.76
C ASP A 67 -5.09 -14.20 1.19
N ASN A 68 -4.19 -13.64 1.98
CA ASN A 68 -2.77 -13.51 1.69
C ASN A 68 -1.96 -13.34 2.98
N ASP A 69 -0.62 -13.28 2.87
CA ASP A 69 0.25 -13.16 4.04
C ASP A 69 -0.04 -11.94 4.92
N TYR A 70 -0.49 -10.83 4.33
CA TYR A 70 -0.86 -9.62 5.07
C TYR A 70 -2.06 -9.88 5.99
N GLY A 71 -3.18 -10.36 5.43
CA GLY A 71 -4.38 -10.64 6.20
C GLY A 71 -4.20 -11.81 7.18
N VAL A 72 -3.58 -12.91 6.75
CA VAL A 72 -3.44 -14.13 7.56
C VAL A 72 -2.52 -13.90 8.77
N HIS A 73 -1.42 -13.16 8.62
CA HIS A 73 -0.56 -12.86 9.78
C HIS A 73 -1.21 -11.86 10.73
N ALA A 74 -1.95 -10.87 10.21
CA ALA A 74 -2.74 -9.98 11.07
C ALA A 74 -3.78 -10.77 11.89
N ALA A 75 -4.50 -11.71 11.28
CA ALA A 75 -5.44 -12.57 12.00
C ALA A 75 -4.77 -13.42 13.07
N ARG A 76 -3.60 -14.01 12.78
CA ARG A 76 -2.83 -14.74 13.80
C ARG A 76 -2.49 -13.85 15.00
N SER A 77 -2.03 -12.62 14.76
CA SER A 77 -1.73 -11.68 15.84
C SER A 77 -2.99 -11.30 16.64
N PHE A 78 -4.14 -11.07 15.99
CA PHE A 78 -5.38 -10.83 16.74
C PHE A 78 -5.79 -12.05 17.57
N HIS A 79 -5.71 -13.27 17.02
CA HIS A 79 -6.03 -14.47 17.77
C HIS A 79 -5.09 -14.70 18.97
N SER A 80 -3.80 -14.37 18.84
CA SER A 80 -2.85 -14.52 19.95
C SER A 80 -2.95 -13.42 20.99
N ASP A 81 -3.17 -12.17 20.57
CA ASP A 81 -2.91 -11.01 21.43
C ASP A 81 -4.20 -10.39 22.00
N LEU A 82 -5.34 -10.52 21.30
CA LEU A 82 -6.59 -9.84 21.67
C LEU A 82 -7.07 -10.25 23.07
N GLY A 83 -7.13 -11.56 23.34
CA GLY A 83 -7.56 -12.09 24.63
C GLY A 83 -6.60 -11.72 25.77
N PRO A 84 -5.30 -12.09 25.68
CA PRO A 84 -4.31 -11.77 26.71
C PRO A 84 -4.16 -10.27 27.02
N ALA A 85 -4.34 -9.40 26.03
CA ALA A 85 -4.28 -7.95 26.23
C ALA A 85 -5.55 -7.35 26.86
N GLY A 86 -6.60 -8.16 27.07
CA GLY A 86 -7.91 -7.72 27.58
C GLY A 86 -8.75 -6.98 26.54
N GLY A 87 -8.53 -7.23 25.26
CA GLY A 87 -9.25 -6.61 24.13
C GLY A 87 -10.56 -7.31 23.76
N GLY A 88 -10.96 -8.35 24.48
CA GLY A 88 -12.21 -9.07 24.24
C GLY A 88 -12.04 -10.32 23.37
N CYS A 89 -13.04 -10.61 22.54
CA CYS A 89 -13.13 -11.83 21.73
C CYS A 89 -13.58 -11.52 20.30
N LEU A 90 -13.17 -12.39 19.37
CA LEU A 90 -13.64 -12.36 18.00
C LEU A 90 -14.92 -13.21 17.86
N ALA A 91 -16.00 -12.58 17.40
CA ALA A 91 -17.28 -13.24 17.15
C ALA A 91 -17.22 -14.16 15.91
N TYR A 92 -16.46 -13.73 14.92
CA TYR A 92 -16.20 -14.45 13.69
C TYR A 92 -14.87 -13.98 13.10
N THR A 93 -14.26 -14.83 12.29
CA THR A 93 -13.12 -14.47 11.46
C THR A 93 -13.38 -14.99 10.06
N GLU A 94 -13.50 -14.07 9.11
CA GLU A 94 -13.87 -14.36 7.73
C GLU A 94 -12.75 -13.95 6.77
N ILE A 95 -12.56 -14.77 5.75
CA ILE A 95 -11.50 -14.58 4.76
C ILE A 95 -12.12 -14.19 3.43
N LEU A 96 -11.76 -13.01 2.92
CA LEU A 96 -12.21 -12.53 1.63
C LEU A 96 -11.55 -13.34 0.50
N PRO A 97 -12.32 -13.74 -0.53
CA PRO A 97 -11.80 -14.60 -1.59
C PRO A 97 -10.77 -13.85 -2.45
N ARG A 98 -9.67 -14.53 -2.80
CA ARG A 98 -8.58 -13.95 -3.64
C ARG A 98 -9.07 -13.42 -4.97
N VAL A 99 -10.04 -14.13 -5.55
CA VAL A 99 -10.71 -13.79 -6.80
C VAL A 99 -12.16 -13.45 -6.46
N TYR A 100 -12.71 -12.45 -7.14
CA TYR A 100 -14.09 -12.01 -6.91
C TYR A 100 -15.08 -13.19 -7.00
N ASN A 101 -15.75 -13.47 -5.88
CA ASN A 101 -16.74 -14.52 -5.76
C ASN A 101 -17.99 -13.97 -5.03
N PRO A 102 -19.07 -13.64 -5.77
CA PRO A 102 -20.29 -13.07 -5.18
C PRO A 102 -20.98 -13.96 -4.15
N ALA A 103 -20.94 -15.29 -4.33
CA ALA A 103 -21.59 -16.21 -3.42
C ALA A 103 -20.88 -16.22 -2.06
N GLU A 104 -19.55 -16.17 -2.08
CA GLU A 104 -18.75 -16.12 -0.86
C GLU A 104 -18.87 -14.77 -0.15
N LEU A 105 -18.85 -13.66 -0.88
CA LEU A 105 -19.10 -12.34 -0.30
C LEU A 105 -20.48 -12.26 0.35
N ARG A 106 -21.51 -12.82 -0.30
CA ARG A 106 -22.87 -12.90 0.27
C ARG A 106 -22.88 -13.67 1.58
N ARG A 107 -22.22 -14.84 1.63
CA ARG A 107 -22.08 -15.66 2.84
C ARG A 107 -21.42 -14.88 3.97
N ILE A 108 -20.32 -14.18 3.68
CA ILE A 108 -19.59 -13.36 4.67
C ILE A 108 -20.50 -12.25 5.21
N VAL A 109 -21.18 -11.51 4.34
CA VAL A 109 -22.10 -10.44 4.78
C VAL A 109 -23.30 -11.01 5.56
N ASP A 110 -23.79 -12.21 5.23
CA ASP A 110 -24.80 -12.90 6.04
C ASP A 110 -24.30 -13.27 7.44
N VAL A 111 -23.03 -13.66 7.59
CA VAL A 111 -22.40 -13.90 8.90
C VAL A 111 -22.31 -12.61 9.70
N MET A 112 -21.89 -11.52 9.06
CA MET A 112 -21.85 -10.19 9.69
C MET A 112 -23.23 -9.78 10.19
N ARG A 113 -24.28 -9.94 9.37
CA ARG A 113 -25.66 -9.56 9.69
C ARG A 113 -26.26 -10.40 10.84
N LYS A 114 -25.89 -11.67 10.95
CA LYS A 114 -26.38 -12.58 12.01
C LYS A 114 -25.65 -12.41 13.33
N SER A 115 -24.45 -11.82 13.31
CA SER A 115 -23.65 -11.59 14.51
C SER A 115 -24.20 -10.44 15.35
N THR A 116 -24.01 -10.51 16.66
CA THR A 116 -24.25 -9.40 17.60
C THR A 116 -23.08 -8.41 17.68
N ALA A 117 -21.95 -8.70 17.03
CA ALA A 117 -20.80 -7.82 17.00
C ALA A 117 -21.08 -6.60 16.11
N LEU A 118 -21.08 -5.41 16.72
CA LEU A 118 -21.22 -4.14 16.00
C LEU A 118 -19.89 -3.64 15.43
N VAL A 119 -18.77 -4.01 16.05
CA VAL A 119 -17.43 -3.62 15.60
C VAL A 119 -16.91 -4.64 14.60
N VAL A 120 -16.43 -4.17 13.44
CA VAL A 120 -15.85 -5.03 12.40
C VAL A 120 -14.46 -4.52 12.03
N ILE A 121 -13.45 -5.31 12.37
CA ILE A 121 -12.05 -5.06 12.05
C ILE A 121 -11.78 -5.64 10.66
N VAL A 122 -11.19 -4.84 9.77
CA VAL A 122 -10.90 -5.27 8.41
C VAL A 122 -9.44 -5.04 8.06
N PHE A 123 -8.71 -6.14 7.86
CA PHE A 123 -7.33 -6.19 7.36
C PHE A 123 -7.31 -6.72 5.93
N ALA A 124 -7.61 -5.83 4.98
CA ALA A 124 -7.77 -6.19 3.59
C ALA A 124 -7.21 -5.11 2.64
N SER A 125 -6.90 -5.49 1.41
CA SER A 125 -6.54 -4.52 0.38
C SER A 125 -7.76 -3.74 -0.12
N GLN A 126 -7.52 -2.57 -0.72
CA GLN A 126 -8.53 -1.73 -1.36
C GLN A 126 -9.53 -2.51 -2.22
N ASN A 127 -9.05 -3.36 -3.13
CA ASN A 127 -9.92 -4.11 -4.05
C ASN A 127 -10.85 -5.10 -3.33
N HIS A 128 -10.35 -5.76 -2.28
CA HIS A 128 -11.17 -6.66 -1.47
C HIS A 128 -12.25 -5.86 -0.72
N MET A 129 -11.88 -4.70 -0.16
CA MET A 129 -12.84 -3.84 0.55
C MET A 129 -13.91 -3.30 -0.40
N LEU A 130 -13.55 -2.84 -1.61
CA LEU A 130 -14.52 -2.40 -2.62
C LEU A 130 -15.50 -3.51 -3.00
N ASN A 131 -15.02 -4.75 -3.15
CA ASN A 131 -15.88 -5.89 -3.48
C ASN A 131 -16.80 -6.27 -2.30
N LEU A 132 -16.31 -6.23 -1.07
CA LEU A 132 -17.13 -6.41 0.13
C LEU A 132 -18.23 -5.34 0.22
N MET A 133 -17.87 -4.08 -0.01
CA MET A 133 -18.83 -2.97 0.07
C MET A 133 -19.96 -3.06 -0.94
N LYS A 134 -19.72 -3.57 -2.15
CA LYS A 134 -20.79 -3.84 -3.13
C LYS A 134 -21.86 -4.75 -2.53
N GLU A 135 -21.45 -5.77 -1.79
CA GLU A 135 -22.36 -6.74 -1.18
C GLU A 135 -23.03 -6.18 0.10
N VAL A 136 -22.29 -5.43 0.93
CA VAL A 136 -22.84 -4.71 2.10
C VAL A 136 -23.97 -3.76 1.69
N VAL A 137 -23.75 -2.99 0.62
CA VAL A 137 -24.77 -2.09 0.04
C VAL A 137 -25.94 -2.89 -0.52
N ARG A 138 -25.69 -3.98 -1.25
CA ARG A 138 -26.73 -4.85 -1.82
C ARG A 138 -27.66 -5.43 -0.76
N GLN A 139 -27.13 -5.76 0.41
CA GLN A 139 -27.89 -6.30 1.55
C GLN A 139 -28.37 -5.23 2.53
N ASN A 140 -28.07 -3.95 2.29
CA ASN A 140 -28.39 -2.82 3.16
C ASN A 140 -27.95 -3.02 4.63
N VAL A 141 -26.72 -3.52 4.84
CA VAL A 141 -26.17 -3.75 6.18
C VAL A 141 -25.58 -2.47 6.73
N THR A 142 -26.26 -1.84 7.68
CA THR A 142 -25.86 -0.57 8.31
C THR A 142 -25.64 -0.73 9.81
N GLY A 143 -25.18 0.34 10.49
CA GLY A 143 -25.02 0.35 11.95
C GLY A 143 -23.76 -0.34 12.48
N LEU A 144 -22.83 -0.73 11.59
CA LEU A 144 -21.54 -1.30 11.96
C LEU A 144 -20.51 -0.20 12.21
N GLN A 145 -19.68 -0.38 13.25
CA GLN A 145 -18.50 0.41 13.51
C GLN A 145 -17.29 -0.27 12.86
N TRP A 146 -16.83 0.29 11.75
CA TRP A 146 -15.67 -0.24 11.03
C TRP A 146 -14.37 0.17 11.71
N MET A 147 -13.44 -0.77 11.78
CA MET A 147 -12.03 -0.54 12.14
C MET A 147 -11.15 -0.88 10.95
N ALA A 148 -10.61 0.15 10.30
CA ALA A 148 -9.89 0.06 9.05
C ALA A 148 -8.38 -0.10 9.23
N SER A 149 -7.82 -1.07 8.52
CA SER A 149 -6.38 -1.12 8.29
C SER A 149 -5.93 0.04 7.40
N GLU A 150 -4.64 0.39 7.51
CA GLU A 150 -3.92 1.39 6.74
C GLU A 150 -4.06 1.20 5.24
N ALA A 151 -4.23 -0.05 4.79
CA ALA A 151 -4.37 -0.37 3.38
C ALA A 151 -5.65 0.14 2.71
N TRP A 152 -6.68 0.54 3.47
CA TRP A 152 -7.94 1.02 2.88
C TRP A 152 -8.56 2.25 3.56
N VAL A 153 -8.09 2.64 4.76
CA VAL A 153 -8.65 3.78 5.53
C VAL A 153 -8.68 5.10 4.76
N SER A 154 -7.72 5.33 3.87
CA SER A 154 -7.58 6.58 3.09
C SER A 154 -7.90 6.43 1.61
N VAL A 155 -8.55 5.34 1.20
CA VAL A 155 -8.91 5.11 -0.21
C VAL A 155 -10.03 6.05 -0.63
N PHE A 156 -9.75 6.90 -1.62
CA PHE A 156 -10.69 7.89 -2.13
C PHE A 156 -12.01 7.26 -2.61
N SER A 157 -11.95 6.15 -3.35
CA SER A 157 -13.15 5.47 -3.87
C SER A 157 -14.10 4.94 -2.78
N LEU A 158 -13.63 4.78 -1.54
CA LEU A 158 -14.46 4.38 -0.39
C LEU A 158 -15.07 5.57 0.35
N GLN A 159 -14.65 6.81 0.03
CA GLN A 159 -15.15 8.05 0.62
C GLN A 159 -16.28 8.70 -0.19
N MET A 160 -16.78 7.99 -1.22
CA MET A 160 -17.86 8.50 -2.07
C MET A 160 -19.18 8.65 -1.31
N PRO A 161 -20.02 9.67 -1.63
CA PRO A 161 -21.26 9.94 -0.90
C PRO A 161 -22.22 8.75 -0.77
N HIS A 162 -22.30 7.89 -1.79
CA HIS A 162 -23.17 6.71 -1.78
C HIS A 162 -22.73 5.61 -0.80
N LEU A 163 -21.48 5.63 -0.33
CA LEU A 163 -20.97 4.68 0.67
C LEU A 163 -21.02 5.25 2.09
N MET A 164 -21.23 6.56 2.27
CA MET A 164 -21.29 7.20 3.59
C MET A 164 -22.37 6.64 4.53
N PRO A 165 -23.56 6.21 4.06
CA PRO A 165 -24.53 5.54 4.94
C PRO A 165 -24.00 4.26 5.60
N TYR A 166 -22.93 3.67 5.05
CA TYR A 166 -22.35 2.41 5.50
C TYR A 166 -20.99 2.56 6.18
N LEU A 167 -20.18 3.55 5.75
CA LEU A 167 -18.79 3.74 6.19
C LEU A 167 -18.56 4.99 7.05
N SER A 168 -19.56 5.86 7.19
CA SER A 168 -19.40 7.05 8.04
C SER A 168 -19.05 6.64 9.48
N GLY A 169 -18.11 7.35 10.10
CA GLY A 169 -17.61 7.03 11.43
C GLY A 169 -16.56 5.92 11.48
N THR A 170 -16.08 5.41 10.34
CA THR A 170 -14.96 4.44 10.31
C THR A 170 -13.75 4.99 11.08
N LEU A 171 -13.24 4.20 12.02
CA LEU A 171 -11.98 4.46 12.70
C LEU A 171 -10.89 3.65 12.02
N GLY A 172 -9.69 4.19 11.83
CA GLY A 172 -8.63 3.41 11.22
C GLY A 172 -7.24 3.93 11.54
N ILE A 173 -6.26 3.07 11.30
CA ILE A 173 -4.85 3.40 11.46
C ILE A 173 -4.33 3.88 10.11
N ALA A 174 -3.95 5.15 10.01
CA ALA A 174 -3.40 5.70 8.78
C ALA A 174 -1.87 5.81 8.85
N ILE A 175 -1.21 5.59 7.70
CA ILE A 175 0.23 5.84 7.55
C ILE A 175 0.50 7.31 7.81
N ARG A 176 1.57 7.66 8.55
CA ARG A 176 1.91 9.06 8.82
C ARG A 176 2.02 9.87 7.51
N ARG A 177 1.30 10.99 7.46
CA ARG A 177 1.40 11.98 6.36
C ARG A 177 2.81 12.55 6.31
N GLY A 178 3.32 12.77 5.10
CA GLY A 178 4.52 13.57 4.85
C GLY A 178 4.29 14.60 3.75
N GLU A 179 5.34 15.35 3.46
CA GLU A 179 5.34 16.42 2.46
C GLU A 179 6.55 16.25 1.55
N ILE A 180 6.36 16.48 0.26
CA ILE A 180 7.43 16.43 -0.75
C ILE A 180 7.41 17.78 -1.47
N PRO A 181 8.24 18.75 -1.02
CA PRO A 181 8.32 20.05 -1.65
C PRO A 181 8.67 19.94 -3.14
N GLY A 182 8.00 20.69 -4.01
CA GLY A 182 8.22 20.65 -5.45
C GLY A 182 7.54 19.50 -6.19
N LEU A 183 6.88 18.56 -5.49
CA LEU A 183 6.26 17.40 -6.14
C LEU A 183 5.13 17.82 -7.08
N ARG A 184 4.28 18.76 -6.67
CA ARG A 184 3.16 19.20 -7.50
C ARG A 184 3.65 19.82 -8.80
N GLU A 185 4.68 20.66 -8.71
CA GLU A 185 5.32 21.30 -9.86
C GLU A 185 5.94 20.26 -10.79
N PHE A 186 6.59 19.24 -10.22
CA PHE A 186 7.13 18.11 -10.97
C PHE A 186 6.03 17.32 -11.70
N LEU A 187 4.92 16.99 -11.03
CA LEU A 187 3.81 16.24 -11.63
C LEU A 187 3.18 17.01 -12.80
N LEU A 188 3.06 18.34 -12.71
CA LEU A 188 2.56 19.20 -13.79
C LEU A 188 3.49 19.27 -15.02
N GLN A 189 4.77 18.92 -14.85
CA GLN A 189 5.76 18.90 -15.93
C GLN A 189 5.80 17.57 -16.68
N ILE A 190 5.09 16.54 -16.21
CA ILE A 190 5.03 15.24 -16.89
C ILE A 190 4.43 15.44 -18.28
N ARG A 191 5.13 14.97 -19.31
CA ARG A 191 4.70 15.03 -20.72
C ARG A 191 4.86 13.66 -21.39
N PRO A 192 3.95 13.28 -22.28
CA PRO A 192 4.06 12.03 -23.03
C PRO A 192 5.22 12.12 -24.02
N ASP A 193 5.84 10.98 -24.29
CA ASP A 193 6.91 10.88 -25.27
C ASP A 193 6.31 10.55 -26.64
N LEU A 194 6.38 11.53 -27.55
CA LEU A 194 5.85 11.45 -28.91
C LEU A 194 6.91 11.02 -29.94
N HIS A 195 8.19 11.07 -29.58
CA HIS A 195 9.31 10.93 -30.52
C HIS A 195 9.98 9.56 -30.47
N HIS A 196 9.91 8.88 -29.33
CA HIS A 196 10.34 7.50 -29.27
C HIS A 196 9.25 6.59 -29.85
N LYS A 197 9.45 6.16 -31.11
CA LYS A 197 8.92 4.89 -31.63
C LYS A 197 9.56 3.77 -30.80
N ASN A 198 9.19 3.67 -29.52
CA ASN A 198 9.72 2.65 -28.64
C ASN A 198 9.37 1.31 -29.27
N THR A 199 10.40 0.58 -29.66
CA THR A 199 10.41 -0.84 -30.01
C THR A 199 9.81 -1.70 -28.87
N HIS A 200 9.51 -1.10 -27.71
CA HIS A 200 8.69 -1.62 -26.62
C HIS A 200 7.52 -0.64 -26.34
N GLY A 201 6.47 -0.72 -27.15
CA GLY A 201 5.38 0.25 -27.23
C GLY A 201 4.43 0.32 -26.03
N ASN A 202 4.90 0.71 -24.84
CA ASN A 202 4.01 0.99 -23.72
C ASN A 202 4.61 1.94 -22.65
N SER A 203 4.81 3.22 -22.98
CA SER A 203 5.19 4.22 -21.96
C SER A 203 4.06 4.35 -20.92
N MET A 204 4.37 4.19 -19.62
CA MET A 204 3.40 4.39 -18.54
C MET A 204 2.84 5.82 -18.55
N VAL A 205 3.66 6.80 -18.94
CA VAL A 205 3.23 8.19 -19.08
C VAL A 205 2.20 8.32 -20.19
N ASN A 206 2.41 7.65 -21.34
CA ASN A 206 1.44 7.70 -22.44
C ASN A 206 0.12 7.01 -22.05
N GLN A 207 0.17 5.85 -21.38
CA GLN A 207 -1.04 5.19 -20.87
C GLN A 207 -1.80 6.05 -19.85
N PHE A 208 -1.07 6.67 -18.92
CA PHE A 208 -1.63 7.61 -17.97
C PHE A 208 -2.31 8.77 -18.70
N TRP A 209 -1.65 9.34 -19.70
CA TRP A 209 -2.16 10.45 -20.51
C TRP A 209 -3.44 10.08 -21.26
N GLU A 210 -3.44 8.93 -21.96
CA GLU A 210 -4.62 8.41 -22.65
C GLU A 210 -5.79 8.15 -21.68
N HIS A 211 -5.52 7.57 -20.51
CA HIS A 211 -6.54 7.35 -19.49
C HIS A 211 -7.06 8.66 -18.91
N ARG A 212 -6.17 9.62 -18.66
CA ARG A 212 -6.51 10.90 -18.04
C ARG A 212 -7.34 11.79 -18.95
N PHE A 213 -6.98 11.87 -20.23
CA PHE A 213 -7.65 12.73 -21.22
C PHE A 213 -8.67 11.99 -22.09
N GLN A 214 -8.88 10.69 -21.85
CA GLN A 214 -9.81 9.84 -22.61
C GLN A 214 -9.57 9.88 -24.14
N CYS A 215 -8.30 9.98 -24.54
CA CYS A 215 -7.84 10.04 -25.93
C CYS A 215 -6.89 8.87 -26.26
N ARG A 216 -6.46 8.73 -27.52
CA ARG A 216 -5.44 7.74 -27.94
C ARG A 216 -4.32 8.36 -28.76
N PHE A 217 -3.07 7.97 -28.52
CA PHE A 217 -1.95 8.34 -29.40
C PHE A 217 -2.03 7.58 -30.73
N ALA A 218 -1.50 8.19 -31.78
CA ALA A 218 -1.46 7.56 -33.09
C ALA A 218 -0.39 6.44 -33.16
N PRO A 219 -0.67 5.30 -33.81
CA PRO A 219 -1.95 4.94 -34.42
C PRO A 219 -2.96 4.42 -33.38
N PRO A 220 -4.21 4.92 -33.38
CA PRO A 220 -5.23 4.43 -32.46
C PRO A 220 -5.75 3.04 -32.88
N PRO A 221 -6.45 2.31 -32.00
CA PRO A 221 -7.18 1.10 -32.36
C PRO A 221 -8.13 1.33 -33.54
N ALA A 222 -8.27 0.33 -34.42
CA ALA A 222 -9.18 0.41 -35.56
C ALA A 222 -10.62 0.73 -35.11
N GLY A 223 -11.28 1.66 -35.80
CA GLY A 223 -12.62 2.12 -35.46
C GLY A 223 -12.72 3.17 -34.34
N TRP A 224 -11.64 3.48 -33.60
CA TRP A 224 -11.68 4.47 -32.51
C TRP A 224 -12.17 5.85 -32.98
N VAL A 225 -11.53 6.38 -34.02
CA VAL A 225 -11.87 7.69 -34.60
C VAL A 225 -13.27 7.64 -35.26
N GLU A 226 -13.63 6.52 -35.87
CA GLU A 226 -14.94 6.32 -36.51
C GLU A 226 -16.08 6.30 -35.48
N THR A 227 -15.81 5.84 -34.26
CA THR A 227 -16.75 5.89 -33.12
C THR A 227 -16.77 7.24 -32.38
N GLY A 228 -16.04 8.25 -32.88
CA GLY A 228 -15.98 9.58 -32.28
C GLY A 228 -14.90 9.74 -31.20
N GLY A 229 -13.94 8.83 -31.11
CA GLY A 229 -12.82 8.92 -30.18
C GLY A 229 -11.75 9.93 -30.63
N GLU A 230 -11.18 10.66 -29.68
CA GLU A 230 -10.19 11.71 -29.94
C GLU A 230 -8.74 11.19 -29.96
N LEU A 231 -7.88 11.89 -30.71
CA LEU A 231 -6.44 11.66 -30.73
C LEU A 231 -5.73 12.54 -29.71
N CYS A 232 -4.79 11.97 -28.97
CA CYS A 232 -3.95 12.73 -28.06
C CYS A 232 -2.90 13.55 -28.83
N THR A 233 -2.81 14.82 -28.50
CA THR A 233 -1.82 15.81 -28.98
C THR A 233 -0.56 15.85 -28.11
N GLY A 234 -0.66 15.45 -26.84
CA GLY A 234 0.41 15.57 -25.83
C GLY A 234 0.54 16.96 -25.21
N GLN A 235 -0.32 17.89 -25.63
CA GLN A 235 -0.38 19.29 -25.18
C GLN A 235 -1.66 19.58 -24.38
N GLU A 236 -2.48 18.56 -24.11
CA GLU A 236 -3.67 18.68 -23.30
C GLU A 236 -3.34 19.36 -21.97
N ALA A 237 -4.16 20.33 -21.61
CA ALA A 237 -4.03 21.08 -20.37
C ALA A 237 -5.22 20.79 -19.47
N GLU A 238 -4.94 20.73 -18.17
CA GLU A 238 -5.96 20.51 -17.15
C GLU A 238 -6.83 21.76 -17.01
N GLU A 239 -8.14 21.67 -17.22
CA GLU A 239 -9.07 22.74 -16.83
C GLU A 239 -9.37 22.73 -15.31
N ASN A 240 -9.21 21.58 -14.63
CA ASN A 240 -9.51 21.39 -13.21
C ASN A 240 -8.32 20.84 -12.42
N ALA A 241 -7.69 21.68 -11.60
CA ALA A 241 -6.52 21.35 -10.79
C ALA A 241 -6.78 20.42 -9.58
N GLU A 242 -7.99 19.85 -9.44
CA GLU A 242 -8.46 19.09 -8.27
C GLU A 242 -8.60 17.58 -8.55
N THR A 243 -7.61 16.98 -9.21
CA THR A 243 -7.58 15.51 -9.38
C THR A 243 -6.80 14.82 -8.26
N GLU A 244 -7.18 13.59 -7.92
CA GLU A 244 -6.47 12.74 -6.93
C GLU A 244 -4.97 12.65 -7.22
N PHE A 245 -4.59 12.68 -8.51
CA PHE A 245 -3.19 12.66 -8.94
C PHE A 245 -2.41 13.92 -8.56
N LEU A 246 -3.02 15.10 -8.65
CA LEU A 246 -2.38 16.39 -8.35
C LEU A 246 -2.57 16.82 -6.89
N ASP A 247 -3.40 16.11 -6.12
CA ASP A 247 -3.60 16.35 -4.70
C ASP A 247 -2.39 15.86 -3.87
N VAL A 248 -1.46 16.79 -3.64
CA VAL A 248 -0.29 16.57 -2.77
C VAL A 248 -0.55 16.92 -1.30
N SER A 249 -1.79 17.20 -0.90
CA SER A 249 -2.11 17.65 0.46
C SER A 249 -2.04 16.54 1.51
N ASN A 250 -2.11 15.27 1.10
CA ASN A 250 -2.20 14.13 2.01
C ASN A 250 -1.31 12.95 1.61
N LEU A 251 -0.07 13.23 1.21
CA LEU A 251 0.91 12.21 0.80
C LEU A 251 1.23 11.26 1.94
N ARG A 252 1.11 9.95 1.69
CA ARG A 252 1.37 8.89 2.67
C ARG A 252 2.22 7.81 2.03
N LEU A 253 1.66 7.05 1.10
CA LEU A 253 2.38 5.98 0.39
C LEU A 253 3.50 6.57 -0.46
N GLU A 254 3.22 7.68 -1.13
CA GLU A 254 4.15 8.45 -1.95
C GLU A 254 5.33 8.92 -1.08
N TYR A 255 5.06 9.34 0.15
CA TYR A 255 6.10 9.73 1.09
C TYR A 255 6.94 8.54 1.57
N ASN A 256 6.37 7.34 1.68
CA ASN A 256 7.15 6.13 1.93
C ASN A 256 8.03 5.73 0.75
N VAL A 257 7.57 5.94 -0.50
CA VAL A 257 8.40 5.77 -1.70
C VAL A 257 9.57 6.76 -1.68
N TYR A 258 9.28 8.04 -1.42
CA TYR A 258 10.30 9.07 -1.26
C TYR A 258 11.35 8.70 -0.21
N LYS A 259 10.93 8.31 0.99
CA LYS A 259 11.85 7.84 2.04
C LYS A 259 12.65 6.60 1.63
N ALA A 260 12.08 5.70 0.83
CA ALA A 260 12.78 4.47 0.42
C ALA A 260 13.95 4.79 -0.50
N VAL A 261 13.75 5.73 -1.43
CA VAL A 261 14.82 6.24 -2.30
C VAL A 261 15.85 7.01 -1.48
N TYR A 262 15.41 7.89 -0.57
CA TYR A 262 16.32 8.66 0.29
C TYR A 262 17.12 7.79 1.26
N ALA A 263 16.56 6.70 1.78
CA ALA A 263 17.30 5.77 2.63
C ALA A 263 18.48 5.14 1.86
N LEU A 264 18.27 4.77 0.60
CA LEU A 264 19.33 4.27 -0.27
C LEU A 264 20.34 5.37 -0.62
N ALA A 265 19.86 6.58 -0.93
CA ALA A 265 20.73 7.71 -1.24
C ALA A 265 21.64 8.08 -0.06
N TYR A 266 21.10 8.17 1.16
CA TYR A 266 21.89 8.43 2.37
C TYR A 266 22.88 7.31 2.67
N ALA A 267 22.49 6.04 2.49
CA ALA A 267 23.44 4.94 2.65
C ALA A 267 24.61 5.05 1.66
N LEU A 268 24.33 5.41 0.39
CA LEU A 268 25.40 5.62 -0.60
C LEU A 268 26.26 6.86 -0.29
N ASP A 269 25.64 7.94 0.17
CA ASP A 269 26.32 9.18 0.55
C ASP A 269 27.27 8.97 1.74
N ASP A 270 26.82 8.27 2.79
CA ASP A 270 27.68 7.92 3.93
C ASP A 270 28.89 7.07 3.49
N MET A 271 28.69 6.18 2.53
CA MET A 271 29.78 5.36 1.98
C MET A 271 30.75 6.20 1.15
N LEU A 272 30.27 7.23 0.45
CA LEU A 272 31.09 8.17 -0.30
C LEU A 272 31.87 9.13 0.60
N GLN A 273 31.28 9.55 1.71
CA GLN A 273 31.90 10.43 2.70
C GLN A 273 32.81 9.69 3.70
N CYS A 274 32.93 8.37 3.55
CA CYS A 274 33.73 7.54 4.43
C CYS A 274 35.21 7.92 4.40
N GLU A 275 35.76 8.26 5.57
CA GLU A 275 37.19 8.53 5.75
C GLU A 275 38.00 7.23 5.91
N PRO A 276 39.09 7.03 5.14
CA PRO A 276 39.94 5.86 5.29
C PRO A 276 40.42 5.67 6.74
N GLY A 277 40.22 4.47 7.30
CA GLY A 277 40.56 4.16 8.70
C GLY A 277 39.44 4.42 9.71
N ARG A 278 38.29 4.94 9.26
CA ARG A 278 37.06 5.11 10.05
C ARG A 278 35.84 4.42 9.43
N GLY A 279 36.06 3.60 8.41
CA GLY A 279 34.99 2.96 7.70
C GLY A 279 34.32 1.83 8.48
N PRO A 280 33.07 1.47 8.10
CA PRO A 280 32.27 0.50 8.84
C PRO A 280 32.64 -0.97 8.56
N PHE A 281 33.58 -1.22 7.63
CA PHE A 281 33.99 -2.56 7.20
C PHE A 281 35.28 -3.03 7.89
N SER A 282 35.66 -4.29 7.65
CA SER A 282 36.88 -4.90 8.22
C SER A 282 38.11 -4.01 8.06
N ASN A 283 38.91 -3.90 9.12
CA ASN A 283 40.09 -3.02 9.21
C ASN A 283 39.76 -1.52 9.01
N ASN A 284 38.54 -1.11 9.38
CA ASN A 284 38.02 0.25 9.22
C ASN A 284 38.10 0.76 7.78
N THR A 285 37.90 -0.14 6.81
CA THR A 285 37.95 0.18 5.39
C THR A 285 36.64 0.80 4.92
N CYS A 286 36.74 1.61 3.87
CA CYS A 286 35.61 2.22 3.18
C CYS A 286 35.29 1.43 1.90
N ALA A 287 34.04 1.47 1.47
CA ALA A 287 33.67 0.92 0.17
C ALA A 287 34.09 1.87 -0.96
N HIS A 288 34.39 1.31 -2.13
CA HIS A 288 34.66 2.08 -3.34
C HIS A 288 33.49 1.96 -4.31
N LEU A 289 33.02 3.09 -4.85
CA LEU A 289 31.81 3.12 -5.69
C LEU A 289 31.89 2.23 -6.93
N GLN A 290 33.09 2.10 -7.51
CA GLN A 290 33.35 1.29 -8.72
C GLN A 290 33.30 -0.23 -8.46
N THR A 291 33.49 -0.63 -7.21
CA THR A 291 33.49 -2.04 -6.78
C THR A 291 32.43 -2.28 -5.70
N LEU A 292 31.37 -1.46 -5.70
CA LEU A 292 30.34 -1.50 -4.69
C LEU A 292 29.53 -2.79 -4.81
N GLU A 293 29.47 -3.55 -3.73
CA GLU A 293 28.68 -4.78 -3.67
C GLU A 293 27.36 -4.55 -2.92
N PRO A 294 26.24 -5.18 -3.33
CA PRO A 294 24.93 -4.99 -2.69
C PRO A 294 24.90 -5.25 -1.18
N TRP A 295 25.75 -6.14 -0.67
CA TRP A 295 25.83 -6.43 0.77
C TRP A 295 26.43 -5.27 1.57
N GLN A 296 27.27 -4.43 0.96
CA GLN A 296 27.87 -3.26 1.62
C GLN A 296 26.79 -2.19 1.83
N VAL A 297 25.95 -1.95 0.83
CA VAL A 297 24.79 -1.05 0.93
C VAL A 297 23.79 -1.57 1.96
N ARG A 298 23.54 -2.88 1.97
CA ARG A 298 22.73 -3.53 3.01
C ARG A 298 23.30 -3.27 4.40
N TYR A 299 24.61 -3.42 4.59
CA TYR A 299 25.25 -3.20 5.89
C TYR A 299 25.11 -1.75 6.34
N GLN A 300 25.34 -0.79 5.44
CA GLN A 300 25.16 0.62 5.73
C GLN A 300 23.72 0.97 6.14
N LEU A 301 22.73 0.40 5.44
CA LEU A 301 21.32 0.59 5.82
C LEU A 301 20.98 0.06 7.21
N ILE A 302 21.68 -0.97 7.70
CA ILE A 302 21.48 -1.48 9.07
C ILE A 302 22.06 -0.50 10.09
N LEU A 303 23.21 0.12 9.80
CA LEU A 303 23.80 1.12 10.68
C LEU A 303 22.92 2.37 10.81
N ASN A 304 22.20 2.72 9.74
CA ASN A 304 21.35 3.90 9.68
C ASN A 304 19.93 3.67 10.25
N SER A 305 19.56 2.43 10.58
CA SER A 305 18.21 2.05 11.04
C SER A 305 18.11 1.88 12.55
#